data_AF-A0A2W4MSK1-F1
#
_entry.id   AF-A0A2W4MSK1-F1
#
_cell.length_a   1.000
_cell.length_b   1.000
_cell.length_c   1.000
_cell.angle_alpha   90.00
_cell.angle_beta   90.00
_cell.angle_gamma   90.00
#
_symmetry.space_group_name_H-M   'P 1'
#
loop_
_entity.id
_entity.type
_entity.pdbx_description
1 polymer ?
#
loop_
_entity_poly.entity_id
_entity_poly.type
_entity_poly.pdbx_seq_one_letter_code
_entity_poly.pdbx_strand_id
1 'polypeptide(L)'
;MPLEFDASPEDIRVFLDEAEELIQIMEEEILRLERDPQDAEALRELFRAAHTLKGSSATLGHRPMAEVTHGMENLLDRIRKGQLAVSTEIVDALFACLDVLKAFKEEIATGEPTGVDTGEVLAALAAAGGSGEAAPAGGGTGAGAGAGASGAAAASGAPVAPAAPSGDHPALRDLDPAGMERLQAGVREGRTPLWIQV
;
A
#
# COMPACT_ATOMS: atom_id res chain seq x y z
N MET A 1 18.37 17.50 16.75
CA MET A 1 17.95 18.57 15.83
C MET A 1 16.45 18.43 15.72
N PRO A 2 15.65 19.51 15.85
CA PRO A 2 14.22 19.41 15.61
C PRO A 2 13.95 18.93 14.18
N LEU A 3 12.84 18.24 13.98
CA LEU A 3 12.37 17.84 12.65
C LEU A 3 11.81 19.08 11.94
N GLU A 4 12.36 19.39 10.77
CA GLU A 4 11.87 20.47 9.90
C GLU A 4 11.18 19.86 8.68
N PHE A 5 9.91 20.21 8.47
CA PHE A 5 9.10 19.81 7.33
C PHE A 5 8.95 20.99 6.37
N ASP A 6 9.03 20.75 5.06
CA ASP A 6 8.77 21.75 3.99
C ASP A 6 7.26 21.87 3.71
N ALA A 7 6.46 21.89 4.78
CA ALA A 7 5.00 21.89 4.78
C ALA A 7 4.48 23.00 5.70
N SER A 8 3.31 23.57 5.40
CA SER A 8 2.78 24.64 6.25
C SER A 8 2.27 24.10 7.59
N PRO A 9 2.20 24.93 8.65
CA PRO A 9 1.57 24.54 9.91
C PRO A 9 0.07 24.21 9.79
N GLU A 10 -0.57 24.50 8.67
CA GLU A 10 -1.94 24.07 8.38
C GLU A 10 -1.93 22.66 7.78
N ASP A 11 -1.08 22.40 6.78
CA ASP A 11 -0.90 21.06 6.18
C ASP A 11 -0.48 20.02 7.22
N ILE A 12 0.42 20.39 8.15
CA ILE A 12 0.85 19.52 9.26
C ILE A 12 -0.33 19.15 10.17
N ARG A 13 -1.26 20.09 10.43
CA ARG A 13 -2.45 19.78 11.26
C ARG A 13 -3.42 18.87 10.53
N VAL A 14 -3.70 19.15 9.26
CA VAL A 14 -4.56 18.29 8.42
C VAL A 14 -3.98 16.88 8.33
N PHE A 15 -2.66 16.75 8.17
CA PHE A 15 -1.98 15.46 8.22
C PHE A 15 -2.12 14.77 9.58
N LEU A 16 -1.98 15.48 10.69
CA LEU A 16 -2.09 14.89 12.04
C LEU A 16 -3.51 14.41 12.35
N ASP A 17 -4.53 15.17 11.93
CA ASP A 17 -5.93 14.77 12.07
C ASP A 17 -6.24 13.52 11.20
N GLU A 18 -5.77 13.48 9.94
CA GLU A 18 -5.89 12.30 9.06
C GLU A 18 -5.12 11.09 9.63
N ALA A 19 -3.89 11.29 10.10
CA ALA A 19 -3.06 10.23 10.66
C ALA A 19 -3.67 9.61 11.93
N GLU A 20 -4.30 10.42 12.78
CA GLU A 20 -5.05 9.93 13.94
C GLU A 20 -6.22 9.02 13.51
N GLU A 21 -7.07 9.48 12.58
CA GLU A 21 -8.21 8.69 12.06
C GLU A 21 -7.73 7.38 11.41
N LEU A 22 -6.71 7.44 10.55
CA LEU A 22 -6.16 6.26 9.88
C LEU A 22 -5.52 5.27 10.86
N ILE A 23 -4.81 5.73 11.89
CA ILE A 23 -4.23 4.86 12.93
C ILE A 23 -5.33 4.18 13.75
N GLN A 24 -6.41 4.89 14.09
CA GLN A 24 -7.57 4.31 14.78
C GLN A 24 -8.24 3.22 13.94
N ILE A 25 -8.49 3.48 12.64
CA ILE A 25 -9.06 2.49 11.71
C ILE A 25 -8.16 1.24 11.63
N MET A 26 -6.84 1.42 11.54
CA MET A 26 -5.91 0.29 11.49
C MET A 26 -5.96 -0.55 12.78
N GLU A 27 -6.04 0.09 13.95
CA GLU A 27 -6.15 -0.59 15.25
C GLU A 27 -7.44 -1.41 15.38
N GLU A 28 -8.58 -0.84 14.96
CA GLU A 28 -9.87 -1.55 14.94
C GLU A 28 -9.86 -2.76 13.99
N GLU A 29 -9.34 -2.61 12.78
CA GLU A 29 -9.35 -3.68 11.78
C GLU A 29 -8.28 -4.77 12.05
N ILE A 30 -7.16 -4.46 12.72
CA ILE A 30 -6.23 -5.48 13.22
C ILE A 30 -6.89 -6.32 14.34
N LEU A 31 -7.58 -5.69 15.31
CA LEU A 31 -8.36 -6.39 16.33
C LEU A 31 -9.48 -7.26 15.73
N ARG A 32 -10.00 -6.87 14.57
CA ARG A 32 -11.00 -7.64 13.83
C ARG A 32 -10.38 -8.84 13.12
N LEU A 33 -9.22 -8.68 12.47
CA LEU A 33 -8.46 -9.78 11.86
C LEU A 33 -7.89 -10.77 12.88
N GLU A 34 -7.56 -10.34 14.09
CA GLU A 34 -7.18 -11.23 15.20
C GLU A 34 -8.33 -12.21 15.55
N ARG A 35 -9.57 -11.71 15.53
CA ARG A 35 -10.78 -12.47 15.88
C ARG A 35 -11.30 -13.32 14.72
N ASP A 36 -11.25 -12.78 13.50
CA ASP A 36 -11.57 -13.48 12.26
C ASP A 36 -10.45 -13.30 11.22
N PRO A 37 -9.47 -14.23 11.20
CA PRO A 37 -8.40 -14.32 10.22
C PRO A 37 -8.82 -14.37 8.74
N GLN A 38 -10.12 -14.48 8.43
CA GLN A 38 -10.67 -14.55 7.08
C GLN A 38 -11.58 -13.36 6.73
N ASP A 39 -11.67 -12.34 7.59
CA ASP A 39 -12.45 -11.13 7.31
C ASP A 39 -11.80 -10.28 6.21
N ALA A 40 -12.25 -10.53 4.98
CA ALA A 40 -11.76 -9.86 3.78
C ALA A 40 -12.06 -8.35 3.77
N GLU A 41 -13.09 -7.89 4.49
CA GLU A 41 -13.42 -6.47 4.58
C GLU A 41 -12.48 -5.75 5.56
N ALA A 42 -12.18 -6.37 6.70
CA ALA A 42 -11.17 -5.85 7.63
C ALA A 42 -9.79 -5.73 6.96
N LEU A 43 -9.37 -6.77 6.23
CA LEU A 43 -8.13 -6.72 5.44
C LEU A 43 -8.16 -5.64 4.34
N ARG A 44 -9.33 -5.39 3.73
CA ARG A 44 -9.51 -4.39 2.67
C ARG A 44 -9.39 -2.97 3.21
N GLU A 45 -10.02 -2.65 4.34
CA GLU A 45 -9.94 -1.30 4.93
C GLU A 45 -8.58 -1.07 5.61
N LEU A 46 -8.01 -2.06 6.31
CA LEU A 46 -6.65 -2.00 6.85
C LEU A 46 -5.60 -1.69 5.77
N PHE A 47 -5.68 -2.37 4.61
CA PHE A 47 -4.80 -2.10 3.47
C PHE A 47 -4.97 -0.68 2.91
N ARG A 48 -6.20 -0.17 2.83
CA ARG A 48 -6.47 1.19 2.35
C ARG A 48 -5.92 2.25 3.31
N ALA A 49 -6.14 2.08 4.61
CA ALA A 49 -5.66 3.01 5.62
C ALA A 49 -4.12 3.10 5.61
N ALA A 50 -3.43 1.95 5.56
CA ALA A 50 -1.96 1.91 5.45
C ALA A 50 -1.45 2.57 4.15
N HIS A 51 -2.12 2.33 3.01
CA HIS A 51 -1.74 2.90 1.72
C HIS A 51 -1.93 4.42 1.66
N THR A 52 -3.02 4.95 2.22
CA THR A 52 -3.25 6.40 2.34
C THR A 52 -2.19 7.03 3.25
N LEU A 53 -1.98 6.48 4.46
CA LEU A 53 -1.01 7.02 5.41
C LEU A 53 0.41 7.05 4.82
N LYS A 54 0.82 6.01 4.09
CA LYS A 54 2.08 5.98 3.32
C LYS A 54 2.18 7.16 2.33
N GLY A 55 1.12 7.41 1.57
CA GLY A 55 1.06 8.50 0.58
C GLY A 55 1.15 9.88 1.24
N SER A 56 0.37 10.10 2.29
CA SER A 56 0.36 11.34 3.07
C SER A 56 1.71 11.58 3.76
N SER A 57 2.29 10.56 4.41
CA SER A 57 3.62 10.66 5.04
C SER A 57 4.73 10.96 4.03
N ALA A 58 4.68 10.34 2.84
CA ALA A 58 5.64 10.62 1.77
C ALA A 58 5.49 12.06 1.22
N THR A 59 4.26 12.57 1.15
CA THR A 59 3.96 13.95 0.70
C THR A 59 4.41 14.98 1.73
N LEU A 60 4.24 14.70 3.03
CA LEU A 60 4.78 15.51 4.14
C LEU A 60 6.33 15.46 4.21
N GLY A 61 6.95 14.46 3.59
CA GLY A 61 8.39 14.21 3.63
C GLY A 61 8.86 13.37 4.82
N HIS A 62 7.94 12.83 5.64
CA HIS A 62 8.28 11.97 6.79
C HIS A 62 8.62 10.53 6.35
N ARG A 63 9.82 10.37 5.79
CA ARG A 63 10.32 9.12 5.20
C ARG A 63 10.22 7.89 6.12
N PRO A 64 10.58 7.93 7.42
CA PRO A 64 10.51 6.75 8.28
C PRO A 64 9.09 6.16 8.39
N MET A 65 8.07 7.02 8.44
CA MET A 65 6.66 6.60 8.50
C MET A 65 6.17 6.05 7.15
N ALA A 66 6.63 6.63 6.03
CA ALA A 66 6.38 6.08 4.70
C ALA A 66 7.06 4.71 4.48
N GLU A 67 8.23 4.48 5.07
CA GLU A 67 8.94 3.18 5.02
C GLU A 67 8.25 2.12 5.87
N VAL A 68 7.84 2.45 7.10
CA VAL A 68 7.12 1.54 8.01
C VAL A 68 5.74 1.15 7.45
N THR A 69 4.94 2.13 6.99
CA THR A 69 3.64 1.85 6.33
C THR A 69 3.80 1.04 5.04
N HIS A 70 4.87 1.24 4.26
CA HIS A 70 5.17 0.40 3.10
C HIS A 70 5.53 -1.05 3.51
N GLY A 71 6.26 -1.25 4.60
CA GLY A 71 6.50 -2.58 5.17
C GLY A 71 5.18 -3.29 5.54
N MET A 72 4.26 -2.56 6.17
CA MET A 72 2.92 -3.03 6.52
C MET A 72 2.11 -3.39 5.26
N GLU A 73 2.07 -2.52 4.26
CA GLU A 73 1.35 -2.74 3.00
C GLU A 73 1.84 -4.00 2.26
N ASN A 74 3.15 -4.25 2.26
CA ASN A 74 3.74 -5.46 1.66
C ASN A 74 3.33 -6.75 2.40
N LEU A 75 3.21 -6.72 3.72
CA LEU A 75 2.71 -7.87 4.51
C LEU A 75 1.23 -8.13 4.18
N LEU A 76 0.41 -7.08 4.21
CA LEU A 76 -1.03 -7.14 3.95
C LEU A 76 -1.36 -7.59 2.51
N ASP A 77 -0.59 -7.16 1.52
CA ASP A 77 -0.77 -7.58 0.12
C ASP A 77 -0.53 -9.10 -0.07
N ARG A 78 0.44 -9.67 0.64
CA ARG A 78 0.70 -11.13 0.61
C ARG A 78 -0.45 -11.92 1.23
N ILE A 79 -1.02 -11.43 2.33
CA ILE A 79 -2.22 -12.02 2.95
C ILE A 79 -3.40 -11.95 1.98
N ARG A 80 -3.65 -10.77 1.38
CA ARG A 80 -4.73 -10.55 0.40
C ARG A 80 -4.62 -11.42 -0.85
N LYS A 81 -3.39 -11.76 -1.27
CA LYS A 81 -3.11 -12.68 -2.38
C LYS A 81 -3.19 -14.16 -1.99
N GLY A 82 -3.55 -14.49 -0.73
CA GLY A 82 -3.61 -15.86 -0.21
C GLY A 82 -2.23 -16.52 -0.09
N GLN A 83 -1.15 -15.73 -0.06
CA GLN A 83 0.22 -16.23 0.06
C GLN A 83 0.65 -16.43 1.52
N LEU A 84 -0.08 -15.83 2.45
CA LEU A 84 0.04 -15.97 3.90
C LEU A 84 -1.37 -16.07 4.49
N ALA A 85 -1.52 -16.87 5.55
CA ALA A 85 -2.69 -16.81 6.42
C ALA A 85 -2.38 -15.87 7.58
N VAL A 86 -3.36 -15.12 8.08
CA VAL A 86 -3.19 -14.32 9.30
C VAL A 86 -2.87 -15.25 10.47
N SER A 87 -1.83 -14.92 11.23
CA SER A 87 -1.37 -15.64 12.41
C SER A 87 -1.09 -14.66 13.54
N THR A 88 -0.90 -15.16 14.77
CA THR A 88 -0.57 -14.32 15.93
C THR A 88 0.71 -13.51 15.68
N GLU A 89 1.73 -14.10 15.07
CA GLU A 89 2.99 -13.42 14.74
C GLU A 89 2.82 -12.28 13.73
N ILE A 90 1.83 -12.39 12.82
CA ILE A 90 1.45 -11.32 11.90
C ILE A 90 0.70 -10.21 12.66
N VAL A 91 -0.25 -10.56 13.52
CA VAL A 91 -1.01 -9.60 14.32
C VAL A 91 -0.09 -8.81 15.26
N ASP A 92 0.83 -9.50 15.95
CA ASP A 92 1.85 -8.88 16.81
C ASP A 92 2.74 -7.90 16.03
N ALA A 93 3.18 -8.27 14.83
CA ALA A 93 3.98 -7.38 13.96
C ALA A 93 3.19 -6.17 13.45
N LEU A 94 1.89 -6.31 13.22
CA LEU A 94 0.99 -5.21 12.84
C LEU A 94 0.72 -4.26 14.02
N PHE A 95 0.60 -4.76 15.26
CA PHE A 95 0.52 -3.91 16.46
C PHE A 95 1.84 -3.19 16.75
N ALA A 96 3.00 -3.88 16.65
CA ALA A 96 4.30 -3.23 16.76
C ALA A 96 4.47 -2.11 15.70
N CYS A 97 3.94 -2.32 14.50
CA CYS A 97 3.85 -1.27 13.48
C CYS A 97 3.00 -0.08 13.94
N LEU A 98 1.82 -0.31 14.54
CA LEU A 98 0.98 0.77 15.06
C LEU A 98 1.65 1.59 16.15
N ASP A 99 2.37 0.97 17.09
CA ASP A 99 3.07 1.69 18.14
C ASP A 99 4.12 2.64 17.58
N VAL A 100 4.85 2.22 16.53
CA VAL A 100 5.79 3.08 15.80
C VAL A 100 5.08 4.19 15.03
N LEU A 101 3.92 3.93 14.40
CA LEU A 101 3.12 4.97 13.73
C LEU A 101 2.57 6.01 14.72
N LYS A 102 2.12 5.57 15.91
CA LYS A 102 1.68 6.44 17.01
C LYS A 102 2.82 7.33 17.51
N ALA A 103 4.03 6.78 17.64
CA ALA A 103 5.23 7.55 17.98
C ALA A 103 5.58 8.59 16.89
N PHE A 104 5.56 8.21 15.61
CA PHE A 104 5.82 9.16 14.50
C PHE A 104 4.79 10.28 14.40
N LYS A 105 3.51 10.01 14.70
CA LYS A 105 2.51 11.07 14.81
C LYS A 105 2.89 12.07 15.91
N GLU A 106 3.40 11.62 17.05
CA GLU A 106 3.91 12.49 18.12
C GLU A 106 5.19 13.24 17.71
N GLU A 107 6.11 12.62 16.97
CA GLU A 107 7.29 13.29 16.39
C GLU A 107 6.90 14.46 15.48
N ILE A 108 5.89 14.26 14.64
CA ILE A 108 5.38 15.29 13.72
C ILE A 108 4.63 16.39 14.48
N ALA A 109 3.88 16.03 15.54
CA ALA A 109 3.13 16.98 16.36
C ALA A 109 4.03 17.87 17.23
N THR A 110 5.13 17.33 17.74
CA THR A 110 6.08 18.03 18.62
C THR A 110 7.24 18.68 17.88
N GLY A 111 7.61 18.15 16.71
CA GLY A 111 8.86 18.47 16.03
C GLY A 111 10.10 17.86 16.70
N GLU A 112 9.94 16.98 17.69
CA GLU A 112 11.03 16.34 18.42
C GLU A 112 11.11 14.83 18.10
N PRO A 113 12.29 14.27 17.78
CA PRO A 113 12.44 12.83 17.61
C PRO A 113 12.17 12.07 18.91
N THR A 114 11.27 11.08 18.87
CA THR A 114 11.01 10.12 19.95
C THR A 114 12.13 9.09 20.09
N GLY A 115 12.95 8.91 19.05
CA GLY A 115 14.09 8.00 19.06
C GLY A 115 13.73 6.53 18.86
N VAL A 116 12.54 6.26 18.32
CA VAL A 116 12.08 4.91 17.97
C VAL A 116 12.94 4.32 16.84
N ASP A 117 13.34 3.05 17.00
CA ASP A 117 14.10 2.32 15.98
C ASP A 117 13.16 1.65 14.97
N THR A 118 13.23 2.06 13.71
CA THR A 118 12.48 1.42 12.62
C THR A 118 13.02 0.04 12.24
N GLY A 119 14.28 -0.26 12.55
CA GLY A 119 14.93 -1.49 12.18
C GLY A 119 14.26 -2.71 12.81
N GLU A 120 13.87 -2.62 14.09
CA GLU A 120 13.19 -3.70 14.80
C GLU A 120 11.81 -4.01 14.19
N VAL A 121 10.99 -2.98 13.94
CA VAL A 121 9.64 -3.18 13.39
C VAL A 121 9.65 -3.60 11.91
N LEU A 122 10.57 -3.06 11.10
CA LEU A 122 10.74 -3.49 9.72
C LEU A 122 11.23 -4.94 9.64
N ALA A 123 12.12 -5.35 10.56
CA ALA A 123 12.54 -6.74 10.68
C ALA A 123 11.39 -7.65 11.13
N ALA A 124 10.55 -7.22 12.08
CA ALA A 124 9.38 -7.97 12.52
C ALA A 124 8.37 -8.18 11.38
N LEU A 125 8.02 -7.12 10.64
CA LEU A 125 7.13 -7.19 9.47
C LEU A 125 7.69 -8.10 8.37
N ALA A 126 9.00 -8.03 8.09
CA ALA A 126 9.66 -8.90 7.11
C ALA A 126 9.70 -10.37 7.56
N ALA A 127 9.94 -10.63 8.85
CA ALA A 127 9.96 -11.97 9.44
C ALA A 127 8.56 -12.60 9.48
N ALA A 128 7.54 -11.84 9.88
CA ALA A 128 6.13 -12.26 9.86
C ALA A 128 5.62 -12.50 8.43
N GLY A 129 6.16 -11.77 7.44
CA GLY A 129 5.97 -12.09 6.03
C GLY A 129 6.56 -13.43 5.61
N GLY A 130 7.52 -13.99 6.36
CA GLY A 130 8.31 -15.13 5.95
C GLY A 130 9.39 -14.74 4.94
N SER A 131 10.62 -15.15 5.23
CA SER A 131 11.87 -14.77 4.55
C SER A 131 11.87 -15.09 3.06
N GLY A 132 11.64 -14.06 2.24
CA GLY A 132 11.65 -14.13 0.78
C GLY A 132 13.03 -14.01 0.13
N GLU A 133 14.05 -14.73 0.63
CA GLU A 133 15.30 -14.95 -0.13
C GLU A 133 15.10 -16.19 -1.02
N ALA A 134 15.08 -16.01 -2.34
CA ALA A 134 14.82 -17.09 -3.28
C ALA A 134 16.05 -18.00 -3.47
N ALA A 135 15.99 -19.22 -2.93
CA ALA A 135 16.91 -20.31 -3.29
C ALA A 135 16.20 -21.32 -4.23
N PRO A 136 16.75 -21.60 -5.44
CA PRO A 136 16.08 -22.47 -6.40
C PRO A 136 16.33 -23.96 -6.12
N ALA A 137 15.31 -24.68 -5.65
CA ALA A 137 15.26 -26.14 -5.67
C ALA A 137 14.46 -26.60 -6.90
N GLY A 138 15.12 -27.26 -7.86
CA GLY A 138 14.55 -27.57 -9.17
C GLY A 138 14.08 -29.01 -9.39
N GLY A 139 13.32 -29.20 -10.49
CA GLY A 139 12.89 -30.49 -11.04
C GLY A 139 11.62 -31.06 -10.39
N GLY A 140 10.57 -31.46 -11.11
CA GLY A 140 10.27 -31.52 -12.55
C GLY A 140 8.83 -32.07 -12.72
N THR A 141 8.20 -32.27 -13.87
CA THR A 141 8.51 -32.09 -15.30
C THR A 141 7.19 -32.19 -16.08
N GLY A 142 7.04 -31.51 -17.22
CA GLY A 142 5.96 -31.75 -18.18
C GLY A 142 5.19 -30.51 -18.64
N ALA A 143 5.08 -30.11 -19.91
CA ALA A 143 5.90 -30.19 -21.14
C ALA A 143 4.96 -29.76 -22.29
N GLY A 144 5.41 -28.87 -23.18
CA GLY A 144 4.60 -28.30 -24.28
C GLY A 144 4.75 -26.77 -24.35
N ALA A 145 5.84 -26.21 -24.89
CA ALA A 145 6.17 -26.07 -26.32
C ALA A 145 5.05 -25.35 -27.11
N GLY A 146 5.24 -24.21 -27.80
CA GLY A 146 6.39 -23.33 -28.07
C GLY A 146 6.01 -22.41 -29.27
N ALA A 147 6.72 -21.37 -29.72
CA ALA A 147 7.93 -20.61 -29.34
C ALA A 147 7.85 -19.24 -30.11
N GLY A 148 8.76 -18.27 -30.12
CA GLY A 148 10.13 -18.07 -29.61
C GLY A 148 10.73 -16.76 -30.20
N ALA A 149 11.93 -16.35 -29.74
CA ALA A 149 12.76 -15.23 -30.26
C ALA A 149 12.15 -13.79 -30.19
N SER A 150 12.90 -12.69 -30.00
CA SER A 150 14.30 -12.42 -29.64
C SER A 150 14.43 -10.90 -29.36
N GLY A 151 15.37 -10.44 -28.52
CA GLY A 151 15.75 -9.01 -28.52
C GLY A 151 16.23 -8.44 -27.18
N ALA A 152 17.46 -7.95 -27.16
CA ALA A 152 18.22 -7.58 -25.97
C ALA A 152 17.99 -6.17 -25.40
N ALA A 153 18.27 -6.06 -24.09
CA ALA A 153 19.02 -4.98 -23.42
C ALA A 153 18.40 -3.58 -23.14
N ALA A 154 18.97 -3.03 -22.04
CA ALA A 154 19.03 -1.63 -21.61
C ALA A 154 17.82 -1.00 -20.88
N ALA A 155 18.16 -0.07 -19.99
CA ALA A 155 17.28 0.58 -19.03
C ALA A 155 16.53 1.80 -19.62
N SER A 156 15.35 2.09 -19.09
CA SER A 156 14.86 3.45 -18.79
C SER A 156 13.51 3.36 -18.06
N GLY A 157 13.19 4.35 -17.22
CA GLY A 157 11.84 4.53 -16.71
C GLY A 157 10.85 4.93 -17.80
N ALA A 158 9.61 4.48 -17.67
CA ALA A 158 8.43 4.87 -18.45
C ALA A 158 7.17 4.61 -17.58
N PRO A 159 6.05 5.34 -17.77
CA PRO A 159 4.96 5.39 -16.81
C PRO A 159 4.06 4.14 -16.84
N VAL A 160 3.44 3.84 -15.70
CA VAL A 160 2.35 2.85 -15.64
C VAL A 160 1.11 3.39 -16.35
N ALA A 161 0.59 2.63 -17.32
CA ALA A 161 -0.63 2.99 -18.03
C ALA A 161 -1.87 2.75 -17.15
N PRO A 162 -2.90 3.61 -17.20
CA PRO A 162 -4.11 3.43 -16.40
C PRO A 162 -4.91 2.21 -16.86
N ALA A 163 -5.40 1.42 -15.90
CA ALA A 163 -6.24 0.26 -16.16
C ALA A 163 -7.59 0.67 -16.76
N ALA A 164 -8.10 -0.15 -17.70
CA ALA A 164 -9.43 0.05 -18.27
C ALA A 164 -10.53 -0.23 -17.23
N PRO A 165 -11.65 0.53 -17.22
CA PRO A 165 -12.66 0.42 -16.17
C PRO A 165 -13.38 -0.93 -16.21
N SER A 166 -13.42 -1.59 -15.06
CA SER A 166 -14.24 -2.77 -14.79
C SER A 166 -15.31 -2.39 -13.78
N GLY A 167 -16.47 -1.89 -14.23
CA GLY A 167 -17.54 -1.46 -13.32
C GLY A 167 -18.71 -0.75 -14.01
N ASP A 168 -19.91 -0.96 -13.47
CA ASP A 168 -21.20 -0.56 -14.05
C ASP A 168 -21.59 0.88 -13.66
N HIS A 169 -20.71 1.85 -13.97
CA HIS A 169 -20.89 3.26 -13.62
C HIS A 169 -22.05 3.88 -14.43
N PRO A 170 -22.97 4.65 -13.82
CA PRO A 170 -24.19 5.12 -14.48
C PRO A 170 -23.92 5.87 -15.79
N ALA A 171 -22.90 6.72 -15.83
CA ALA A 171 -22.56 7.49 -17.02
C ALA A 171 -21.78 6.69 -18.10
N LEU A 172 -21.55 5.39 -17.92
CA LEU A 172 -21.20 4.47 -19.03
C LEU A 172 -22.45 3.94 -19.75
N ARG A 173 -23.62 3.96 -19.08
CA ARG A 173 -24.88 3.42 -19.61
C ARG A 173 -25.52 4.33 -20.66
N ASP A 174 -25.22 5.62 -20.60
CA ASP A 174 -25.70 6.65 -21.54
C ASP A 174 -24.75 6.86 -22.75
N LEU A 175 -23.62 6.15 -22.81
CA LEU A 175 -22.66 6.26 -23.92
C LEU A 175 -23.07 5.39 -25.11
N ASP A 176 -23.10 6.01 -26.29
CA ASP A 176 -23.17 5.26 -27.54
C ASP A 176 -21.81 4.56 -27.85
N PRO A 177 -21.76 3.63 -28.82
CA PRO A 177 -20.52 2.91 -29.13
C PRO A 177 -19.34 3.83 -29.49
N ALA A 178 -19.60 4.99 -30.10
CA ALA A 178 -18.57 5.97 -30.44
C ALA A 178 -18.06 6.73 -29.19
N GLY A 179 -18.92 7.01 -28.22
CA GLY A 179 -18.56 7.53 -26.91
C GLY A 179 -17.68 6.56 -26.12
N MET A 180 -18.01 5.27 -26.16
CA MET A 180 -17.20 4.22 -25.55
C MET A 180 -15.81 4.12 -26.19
N GLU A 181 -15.71 4.18 -27.52
CA GLU A 181 -14.43 4.15 -28.23
C GLU A 181 -13.55 5.37 -27.89
N ARG A 182 -14.14 6.57 -27.83
CA ARG A 182 -13.45 7.81 -27.41
C ARG A 182 -12.97 7.73 -25.96
N LEU A 183 -13.76 7.16 -25.06
CA LEU A 183 -13.37 6.94 -23.66
C LEU A 183 -12.16 6.01 -23.58
N GLN A 184 -12.20 4.87 -24.28
CA GLN A 184 -11.09 3.91 -24.32
C GLN A 184 -9.84 4.46 -25.03
N ALA A 185 -9.99 5.36 -26.01
CA ALA A 185 -8.87 6.09 -26.61
C ALA A 185 -8.26 7.09 -25.60
N GLY A 186 -9.09 7.85 -24.88
CA GLY A 186 -8.64 8.75 -23.81
C GLY A 186 -7.85 8.04 -22.72
N VAL A 187 -8.32 6.89 -22.24
CA VAL A 187 -7.60 6.05 -21.26
C VAL A 187 -6.27 5.56 -21.82
N ARG A 188 -6.21 5.12 -23.08
CA ARG A 188 -4.94 4.74 -23.76
C ARG A 188 -3.98 5.93 -23.94
N GLU A 189 -4.50 7.14 -24.07
CA GLU A 189 -3.75 8.40 -24.10
C GLU A 189 -3.41 8.95 -22.69
N GLY A 190 -3.66 8.19 -21.62
CA GLY A 190 -3.35 8.57 -20.24
C GLY A 190 -4.34 9.55 -19.60
N ARG A 191 -5.47 9.85 -20.25
CA ARG A 191 -6.53 10.71 -19.70
C ARG A 191 -7.56 9.85 -18.96
N THR A 192 -7.41 9.73 -17.64
CA THR A 192 -8.46 9.19 -16.78
C THR A 192 -9.58 10.24 -16.60
N PRO A 193 -10.85 9.92 -16.91
CA PRO A 193 -11.97 10.79 -16.57
C PRO A 193 -12.09 10.94 -15.05
N LEU A 194 -12.49 12.13 -14.59
CA LEU A 194 -12.49 12.51 -13.17
C LEU A 194 -13.28 11.55 -12.25
N TRP A 195 -14.29 10.86 -12.78
CA TRP A 195 -15.10 9.87 -12.03
C TRP A 195 -14.40 8.54 -11.73
N ILE A 196 -13.18 8.31 -12.25
CA ILE A 196 -12.37 7.10 -12.01
C ILE A 196 -11.35 7.35 -10.88
N GLN A 197 -11.27 8.58 -10.36
CA GLN A 197 -10.34 8.99 -9.30
C GLN A 197 -11.05 9.25 -7.96
N VAL A 198 -12.23 8.65 -7.75
CA VAL A 198 -13.06 8.73 -6.53
C VAL A 198 -13.43 7.31 -6.10
#